data_AF-A0A358DCZ9-F1
#
_entry.id   AF-A0A358DCZ9-F1
#
_cell.length_a   1.000
_cell.length_b   1.000
_cell.length_c   1.000
_cell.angle_alpha   90.00
_cell.angle_beta   90.00
_cell.angle_gamma   90.00
#
_symmetry.space_group_name_H-M   'P 1'
#
loop_
_entity.id
_entity.type
_entity.pdbx_description
1 polymer ?
#
loop_
_entity_poly.entity_id
_entity_poly.type
_entity_poly.pdbx_seq_one_letter_code
_entity_poly.pdbx_strand_id
1 'polypeptide(L)' 'DMTQLTLGLDRDSGLVANTFDERDPAVLQLMSMAIQACRAQGKYVGICGQGPSDHPDLAEWLLAQGVESISLNPDTVV' A
#
# COMPACT_ATOMS: atom_id res chain seq x y z
N ASP A 1 -5.89 5.63 -1.96
CA ASP A 1 -5.72 6.75 -2.93
C ASP A 1 -4.64 6.53 -3.95
N MET A 2 -3.41 6.17 -3.56
CA MET A 2 -2.34 5.89 -4.54
C MET A 2 -2.83 4.94 -5.65
N THR A 3 -3.44 3.81 -5.29
CA THR A 3 -4.05 2.85 -6.23
C THR A 3 -5.04 3.49 -7.21
N GLN A 4 -5.96 4.32 -6.72
CA GLN A 4 -6.98 4.98 -7.55
C GLN A 4 -6.33 5.88 -8.61
N LEU A 5 -5.33 6.67 -8.21
CA LEU A 5 -4.64 7.59 -9.10
C LEU A 5 -3.69 6.86 -10.07
N THR A 6 -3.03 5.79 -9.61
CA THR A 6 -2.13 4.98 -10.43
C THR A 6 -2.89 4.21 -11.50
N LEU A 7 -4.04 3.63 -11.16
CA LEU A 7 -4.83 2.80 -12.06
C LEU A 7 -5.93 3.58 -12.79
N GLY A 8 -6.11 4.86 -12.48
CA GLY A 8 -7.10 5.72 -13.13
C GLY A 8 -8.55 5.30 -12.85
N LEU A 9 -8.85 4.87 -11.62
CA LEU A 9 -10.15 4.33 -11.23
C LEU A 9 -10.68 4.94 -9.94
N ASP A 10 -11.98 4.83 -9.75
CA ASP A 10 -12.70 5.19 -8.52
C ASP A 10 -13.21 3.90 -7.85
N ARG A 11 -12.78 3.65 -6.61
CA ARG A 11 -13.13 2.45 -5.84
C ARG A 11 -14.60 2.43 -5.40
N ASP A 12 -15.27 3.58 -5.40
CA ASP A 12 -16.68 3.69 -5.04
C ASP A 12 -17.58 3.53 -6.28
N SER A 13 -17.00 3.51 -7.48
CA SER A 13 -17.72 3.31 -8.75
C SER A 13 -17.95 1.83 -9.04
N GLY A 14 -19.20 1.38 -8.95
CA GLY A 14 -19.59 0.00 -9.27
C GLY A 14 -19.31 -0.45 -10.71
N LEU A 15 -18.87 0.45 -11.60
CA LEU A 15 -18.47 0.12 -12.98
C LEU A 15 -17.02 -0.34 -13.08
N VAL A 16 -16.13 0.10 -12.18
CA VAL A 16 -14.67 -0.09 -12.28
C VAL A 16 -14.00 -0.52 -10.96
N ALA A 17 -14.73 -0.53 -9.84
CA ALA A 17 -14.17 -0.88 -8.53
C ALA A 17 -13.61 -2.31 -8.46
N ASN A 18 -14.09 -3.22 -9.31
CA ASN A 18 -13.61 -4.60 -9.37
C ASN A 18 -12.18 -4.75 -9.86
N THR A 19 -11.58 -3.69 -10.43
CA THR A 19 -10.16 -3.67 -10.83
C THR A 19 -9.28 -2.94 -9.82
N PHE A 20 -9.81 -2.49 -8.68
CA PHE A 20 -9.00 -1.94 -7.60
C PHE A 20 -8.19 -3.06 -6.92
N ASP A 21 -6.86 -3.01 -7.01
CA ASP A 21 -5.96 -3.86 -6.23
C ASP A 21 -4.71 -3.07 -5.82
N GLU A 22 -4.45 -3.01 -4.52
CA GLU A 22 -3.26 -2.36 -3.95
C GLU A 22 -1.97 -3.12 -4.24
N ARG A 23 -2.08 -4.38 -4.68
CA ARG A 23 -0.98 -5.26 -5.09
C ARG A 23 -0.73 -5.22 -6.60
N ASP A 24 -1.43 -4.37 -7.34
CA ASP A 24 -1.15 -4.19 -8.76
C ASP A 24 0.34 -3.81 -8.97
N PRO A 25 1.05 -4.40 -9.96
CA PRO A 25 2.46 -4.14 -10.19
C PRO A 25 2.82 -2.65 -10.33
N ALA A 26 1.94 -1.84 -10.93
CA ALA A 26 2.16 -0.40 -11.05
C ALA A 26 2.12 0.30 -9.69
N VAL A 27 1.24 -0.14 -8.79
CA VAL A 27 1.12 0.39 -7.43
C VAL A 27 2.32 -0.04 -6.58
N LEU A 28 2.68 -1.33 -6.63
CA LEU A 28 3.85 -1.86 -5.93
C LEU A 28 5.14 -1.15 -6.36
N GLN A 29 5.28 -0.83 -7.65
CA GLN A 29 6.42 -0.06 -8.15
C GLN A 29 6.50 1.33 -7.51
N LEU A 30 5.37 2.05 -7.41
CA LEU A 30 5.34 3.38 -6.80
C LEU A 30 5.59 3.32 -5.29
N MET A 31 5.03 2.33 -4.59
CA MET A 31 5.32 2.10 -3.18
C MET A 31 6.82 1.82 -2.97
N SER A 32 7.41 0.94 -3.78
CA SER A 32 8.84 0.62 -3.70
C SER A 32 9.71 1.86 -3.94
N MET A 33 9.38 2.69 -4.94
CA MET A 33 10.08 3.95 -5.19
C MET A 33 10.03 4.91 -4.00
N ALA A 34 8.86 5.07 -3.37
CA ALA A 34 8.70 5.93 -2.20
C ALA A 34 9.49 5.41 -0.99
N ILE A 35 9.41 4.10 -0.72
CA ILE A 35 10.14 3.44 0.38
C ILE A 35 11.65 3.59 0.18
N GLN A 36 12.16 3.26 -1.02
CA GLN A 36 13.58 3.38 -1.33
C GLN A 36 14.07 4.83 -1.20
N ALA A 37 13.30 5.82 -1.66
CA ALA A 37 13.67 7.23 -1.56
C ALA A 37 13.81 7.70 -0.11
N CYS A 38 12.88 7.31 0.78
CA CYS A 38 12.97 7.62 2.21
C CYS A 38 14.16 6.91 2.86
N ARG A 39 14.32 5.61 2.60
CA ARG A 39 15.41 4.80 3.18
C ARG A 39 16.79 5.31 2.75
N ALA A 40 16.96 5.69 1.48
CA ALA A 40 18.20 6.26 0.97
C ALA A 40 18.61 7.56 1.69
N GLN A 41 17.65 8.26 2.30
CA GLN A 41 17.88 9.49 3.06
C GLN A 41 17.86 9.27 4.57
N GLY A 42 17.73 8.03 5.05
CA GLY A 42 17.53 7.74 6.48
C GLY A 42 16.28 8.42 7.05
N LYS A 43 15.24 8.59 6.23
CA LYS A 43 13.96 9.17 6.63
C LYS A 43 12.94 8.06 6.89
N TYR A 44 12.11 8.32 7.89
CA TYR A 44 10.98 7.48 8.24
C TYR A 44 10.03 7.28 7.04
N VAL A 45 9.54 6.05 6.88
CA VAL A 45 8.47 5.71 5.95
C VAL A 45 7.52 4.70 6.59
N GLY A 46 6.24 5.03 6.58
CA GLY A 46 5.14 4.18 7.04
C GLY A 46 4.05 4.10 5.99
N ILE A 47 3.19 3.09 6.11
CA ILE A 47 2.00 2.94 5.27
C ILE A 47 0.74 3.00 6.13
N CYS A 48 -0.31 3.61 5.58
CA CYS A 48 -1.65 3.61 6.13
C CYS A 48 -2.62 2.94 5.15
N GLY A 49 -3.73 2.42 5.68
CA GLY A 49 -4.75 1.73 4.89
C GLY A 49 -4.93 0.27 5.33
N GLN A 50 -6.05 -0.34 4.95
CA GLN A 50 -6.39 -1.71 5.37
C GLN A 50 -5.72 -2.80 4.53
N GLY A 51 -5.16 -2.47 3.36
CA GLY A 51 -4.50 -3.43 2.48
C GLY A 51 -3.60 -4.46 3.19
N PRO A 52 -2.66 -4.05 4.06
CA PRO A 52 -1.81 -5.00 4.78
C PRO A 52 -2.55 -5.91 5.77
N SER A 53 -3.71 -5.48 6.29
CA SER A 53 -4.59 -6.31 7.13
C SER A 53 -5.41 -7.28 6.28
N ASP A 54 -5.96 -6.81 5.17
CA ASP A 54 -6.84 -7.59 4.28
C ASP A 54 -6.04 -8.59 3.42
N HIS A 55 -4.75 -8.30 3.20
CA HIS A 55 -3.83 -9.04 2.35
C HIS A 55 -2.51 -9.30 3.09
N PRO A 56 -2.36 -10.43 3.80
CA PRO A 56 -1.14 -10.76 4.53
C PRO A 56 0.12 -10.82 3.66
N ASP A 57 -0.03 -11.23 2.39
CA ASP A 57 1.04 -11.21 1.39
C ASP A 57 1.55 -9.80 1.11
N LEU A 58 0.67 -8.79 1.11
CA LEU A 58 1.07 -7.39 0.99
C LEU A 58 1.84 -6.92 2.23
N ALA A 59 1.43 -7.33 3.43
CA ALA A 59 2.16 -7.02 4.66
C ALA A 59 3.57 -7.63 4.68
N GLU A 60 3.70 -8.90 4.28
CA GLU A 60 5.00 -9.57 4.13
C GLU A 60 5.89 -8.86 3.11
N TRP A 61 5.31 -8.47 1.97
CA TRP A 61 6.02 -7.72 0.95
C TRP A 61 6.50 -6.35 1.45
N LEU A 62 5.66 -5.58 2.16
CA LEU A 62 6.00 -4.29 2.74
C LEU A 62 7.12 -4.39 3.79
N LEU A 63 7.08 -5.44 4.61
CA LEU A 63 8.15 -5.75 5.55
C LEU A 63 9.47 -6.03 4.80
N ALA A 64 9.42 -6.81 3.72
CA ALA A 64 10.59 -7.08 2.89
C ALA A 64 11.14 -5.82 2.18
N GLN A 65 10.28 -4.86 1.81
CA GLN A 65 10.71 -3.55 1.29
C GLN A 65 11.35 -2.67 2.38
N GLY A 66 11.09 -2.95 3.66
CA GLY A 66 11.67 -2.23 4.80
C GLY A 66 10.88 -0.99 5.20
N VAL A 67 9.54 -1.05 5.15
CA VAL A 67 8.67 -0.05 5.78
C VAL A 67 8.82 -0.10 7.31
N GLU A 68 8.79 1.05 7.99
CA GLU A 68 9.04 1.13 9.43
C GLU A 68 7.79 0.96 10.29
N SER A 69 6.61 1.25 9.73
CA SER A 69 5.35 1.04 10.42
C SER A 69 4.18 0.82 9.48
N ILE A 70 3.16 0.13 9.99
CA ILE A 70 1.87 -0.07 9.34
C ILE A 70 0.78 0.46 10.28
N SER A 71 -0.04 1.37 9.78
CA SER A 71 -1.15 1.98 10.54
C SER A 71 -2.48 1.43 10.04
N LEU A 72 -3.15 0.65 10.89
CA LEU A 72 -4.39 -0.07 10.61
C LEU A 72 -5.56 0.45 11.47
N ASN A 73 -6.73 -0.15 11.29
CA ASN A 73 -7.86 0.13 12.16
C ASN A 73 -7.61 -0.57 13.51
N PRO A 74 -8.04 -0.01 14.65
CA PRO A 74 -7.73 -0.59 15.95
C PRO A 74 -8.24 -2.02 16.16
N ASP A 75 -9.31 -2.40 15.49
CA ASP A 75 -9.94 -3.73 15.58
C ASP A 75 -9.19 -4.82 14.82
N THR A 76 -8.25 -4.45 13.94
CA THR A 76 -7.41 -5.39 13.20
C THR A 76 -6.00 -5.56 13.80
N VAL A 77 -5.69 -4.81 14.86
CA VAL A 77 -4.45 -4.96 15.63
C VAL A 77 -4.66 -6.03 16.71
N VAL A 78 -3.90 -7.12 16.64
CA VAL A 78 -3.94 -8.25 17.61
C VAL A 78 -2.67 -8.28 18.45
#